data_AF-A0A1S2LFE7-F1
#
_entry.id   AF-A0A1S2LFE7-F1
#
_cell.length_a   1.000
_cell.length_b   1.000
_cell.length_c   1.000
_cell.angle_alpha   90.00
_cell.angle_beta   90.00
_cell.angle_gamma   90.00
#
_symmetry.space_group_name_H-M   'P 1'
#
loop_
_entity.id
_entity.type
_entity.pdbx_description
1 polymer ?
#
loop_
_entity_poly.entity_id
_entity_poly.type
_entity_poly.pdbx_seq_one_letter_code
_entity_poly.pdbx_strand_id
1 'polypeptide(L)'
;MNVVETKLEGVVVIEPKVFGDHRGWFSETYSDAKFKEVGLEYQFVQDNQSFSAAKGTLRGLHYQLDPKAQTKLVRCTRGAIYDVAVDIRKGSPTYGQWFGIELSAENKKQLLVPKGFAHAFMTLTDDVEVQYKVDELYSPENDRGIIWNDPDIGIEWPLGITPVLSEKDEKAPLLKNADNNFTYGV
;
A
#
# COMPACT_ATOMS: atom_id res chain seq x y z
N MET A 1 5.59 19.02 -3.98
CA MET A 1 4.47 18.18 -3.50
C MET A 1 4.25 18.45 -2.03
N ASN A 2 3.19 17.92 -1.44
CA ASN A 2 3.05 17.89 0.01
C ASN A 2 3.25 16.44 0.48
N VAL A 3 3.92 16.26 1.63
CA VAL A 3 4.16 14.96 2.27
C VAL A 3 3.59 15.05 3.67
N VAL A 4 2.66 14.14 3.98
CA VAL A 4 1.99 14.10 5.28
C VAL A 4 2.41 12.82 5.99
N GLU A 5 3.08 12.98 7.13
CA GLU A 5 3.45 11.87 8.00
C GLU A 5 2.20 11.19 8.56
N THR A 6 2.31 9.87 8.77
CA THR A 6 1.27 9.09 9.44
C THR A 6 1.73 8.67 10.83
N LYS A 7 0.85 7.99 11.58
CA LYS A 7 1.23 7.39 12.86
C LYS A 7 2.24 6.23 12.71
N LEU A 8 2.45 5.71 11.50
CA LEU A 8 3.40 4.64 11.22
C LEU A 8 4.68 5.25 10.64
N GLU A 9 5.79 5.12 11.36
CA GLU A 9 7.06 5.71 10.95
C GLU A 9 7.50 5.22 9.56
N GLY A 10 7.73 6.17 8.66
CA GLY A 10 8.13 5.93 7.26
C GLY A 10 6.96 5.77 6.29
N VAL A 11 5.75 5.46 6.76
CA VAL A 11 4.55 5.49 5.91
C VAL A 11 4.09 6.93 5.79
N VAL A 12 4.03 7.44 4.56
CA VAL A 12 3.65 8.83 4.28
C VAL A 12 2.61 8.92 3.18
N VAL A 13 1.73 9.90 3.30
CA VAL A 13 0.76 10.27 2.25
C VAL A 13 1.41 11.33 1.37
N ILE A 14 1.44 11.09 0.07
CA ILE A 14 1.99 12.03 -0.91
C ILE A 14 0.84 12.67 -1.68
N GLU A 15 0.79 14.00 -1.63
CA GLU A 15 -0.18 14.81 -2.35
C GLU A 15 0.53 15.54 -3.49
N PRO A 16 0.41 15.04 -4.74
CA PRO A 16 1.06 15.65 -5.87
C PRO A 16 0.38 16.97 -6.24
N LYS A 17 1.13 17.89 -6.85
CA LYS A 17 0.55 19.12 -7.39
C LYS A 17 -0.22 18.79 -8.67
N VAL A 18 -1.49 19.20 -8.73
CA VAL A 18 -2.37 18.99 -9.87
C VAL A 18 -2.60 20.32 -10.57
N PHE A 19 -2.28 20.37 -11.87
CA PHE A 19 -2.43 21.55 -12.71
C PHE A 19 -3.58 21.30 -13.69
N GLY A 20 -4.68 22.04 -13.53
CA GLY A 20 -5.89 21.91 -14.35
C GLY A 20 -6.04 23.02 -15.37
N ASP A 21 -6.58 22.70 -16.54
CA ASP A 21 -7.09 23.65 -17.52
C ASP A 21 -8.33 23.09 -18.25
N HIS A 22 -8.83 23.78 -19.27
CA HIS A 22 -10.03 23.39 -20.02
C HIS A 22 -9.93 22.02 -20.72
N ARG A 23 -8.73 21.44 -20.85
CA ARG A 23 -8.49 20.11 -21.46
C ARG A 23 -8.52 18.98 -20.43
N GLY A 24 -8.45 19.30 -19.13
CA GLY A 24 -8.33 18.33 -18.06
C GLY A 24 -7.27 18.75 -17.04
N TRP A 25 -6.44 17.81 -16.59
CA TRP A 25 -5.39 18.09 -15.61
C TRP A 25 -4.12 17.29 -15.89
N PHE A 26 -3.00 17.81 -15.40
CA PHE A 26 -1.69 17.19 -15.44
C PHE A 26 -1.10 17.16 -14.02
N SER A 27 -0.39 16.08 -13.71
CA SER A 27 0.29 15.92 -12.42
C SER A 27 1.54 15.08 -12.60
N GLU A 28 2.67 15.55 -12.10
CA GLU A 28 3.85 14.71 -11.92
C GLU A 28 3.60 13.80 -10.71
N THR A 29 3.24 12.54 -10.98
CA THR A 29 2.96 11.58 -9.91
C THR A 29 4.22 11.02 -9.27
N TYR A 30 5.36 11.12 -9.95
CA TYR A 30 6.69 10.82 -9.43
C TYR A 30 7.73 11.72 -10.10
N SER A 31 8.70 12.19 -9.33
CA SER A 31 9.89 12.89 -9.82
C SER A 31 11.01 12.61 -8.83
N ASP A 32 12.07 11.95 -9.29
CA ASP A 32 13.23 11.59 -8.47
C ASP A 32 13.80 12.80 -7.70
N ALA A 33 13.99 13.92 -8.40
CA ALA A 33 14.47 15.16 -7.80
C ALA A 33 13.53 15.68 -6.69
N LYS A 34 12.21 15.72 -6.93
CA LYS A 34 11.24 16.25 -5.94
C LYS A 34 11.06 15.32 -4.74
N PHE A 35 11.21 14.01 -4.94
CA PHE A 35 11.21 13.03 -3.85
C PHE A 35 12.47 13.20 -2.97
N LYS A 36 13.64 13.35 -3.58
CA LYS A 36 14.90 13.65 -2.86
C LYS A 36 14.84 14.96 -2.08
N GLU A 37 14.25 16.02 -2.65
CA GLU A 37 14.05 17.30 -1.98
C GLU A 37 13.26 17.19 -0.67
N VAL A 38 12.38 16.19 -0.55
CA VAL A 38 11.58 15.92 0.66
C VAL A 38 12.12 14.75 1.48
N GLY A 39 13.37 14.32 1.23
CA GLY A 39 14.04 13.27 1.99
C GLY A 39 13.59 11.84 1.67
N LEU A 40 12.89 11.63 0.55
CA LEU A 40 12.45 10.33 0.09
C LEU A 40 13.37 9.83 -1.03
N GLU A 41 14.31 8.96 -0.70
CA GLU A 41 15.29 8.44 -1.65
C GLU A 41 14.97 6.99 -2.03
N TYR A 42 14.26 6.81 -3.15
CA TYR A 42 13.88 5.49 -3.65
C TYR A 42 14.22 5.37 -5.14
N GLN A 43 14.71 4.20 -5.53
CA GLN A 43 14.88 3.85 -6.94
C GLN A 43 13.81 2.83 -7.32
N PHE A 44 12.68 3.30 -7.85
CA PHE A 44 11.64 2.42 -8.35
C PHE A 44 12.09 1.74 -9.65
N VAL A 45 11.98 0.42 -9.70
CA VAL A 45 12.48 -0.44 -10.80
C VAL A 45 11.36 -1.21 -11.52
N GLN A 46 10.16 -1.23 -10.96
CA GLN A 46 9.02 -1.93 -11.55
C GLN A 46 7.72 -1.15 -11.33
N ASP A 47 6.91 -1.11 -12.38
CA ASP A 47 5.54 -0.60 -12.36
C ASP A 47 4.56 -1.77 -12.43
N ASN A 48 3.57 -1.75 -11.55
CA ASN A 48 2.48 -2.71 -11.51
C ASN A 48 1.15 -1.96 -11.72
N GLN A 49 0.18 -2.64 -12.32
CA GLN A 49 -1.19 -2.15 -12.43
C GLN A 49 -2.15 -3.29 -12.16
N SER A 50 -3.17 -3.04 -11.35
CA SER A 50 -4.26 -3.99 -11.13
C SER A 50 -5.60 -3.38 -11.53
N PHE A 51 -6.49 -4.24 -11.99
CA PHE A 51 -7.89 -3.94 -12.20
C PHE A 51 -8.73 -4.85 -11.31
N SER A 52 -9.74 -4.29 -10.65
CA SER A 52 -10.68 -5.02 -9.80
C SER A 52 -12.09 -4.60 -10.18
N ALA A 53 -12.85 -5.55 -10.75
CA ALA A 53 -14.16 -5.26 -11.33
C ALA A 53 -15.22 -4.93 -10.27
N ALA A 54 -15.22 -5.65 -9.15
CA ALA A 54 -16.27 -5.56 -8.15
C ALA A 54 -15.83 -4.70 -6.96
N LYS A 55 -16.71 -3.80 -6.50
CA LYS A 55 -16.66 -3.19 -5.18
C LYS A 55 -16.53 -4.25 -4.10
N GLY A 56 -15.70 -4.01 -3.09
CA GLY A 56 -15.44 -4.96 -2.02
C GLY A 56 -14.38 -6.01 -2.35
N THR A 57 -13.77 -5.98 -3.53
CA THR A 57 -12.55 -6.74 -3.79
C THR A 57 -11.45 -6.26 -2.85
N LEU A 58 -10.81 -7.20 -2.14
CA LEU A 58 -9.69 -6.95 -1.24
C LEU A 58 -8.47 -7.73 -1.73
N ARG A 59 -7.32 -7.05 -1.80
CA ARG A 59 -6.02 -7.69 -2.11
C ARG A 59 -5.06 -7.42 -0.97
N GLY A 60 -4.48 -8.46 -0.39
CA GLY A 60 -3.56 -8.35 0.73
C GLY A 60 -4.04 -9.04 2.02
N LEU A 61 -3.30 -8.95 3.11
CA LEU A 61 -2.08 -8.12 3.30
C LEU A 61 -0.85 -8.79 2.69
N HIS A 62 -0.09 -8.08 1.85
CA HIS A 62 1.08 -8.61 1.13
C HIS A 62 2.38 -7.89 1.47
N TYR A 63 3.46 -8.67 1.54
CA TYR A 63 4.84 -8.21 1.64
C TYR A 63 5.78 -9.25 1.01
N GLN A 64 7.00 -8.84 0.68
CA GLN A 64 8.08 -9.76 0.30
C GLN A 64 9.15 -9.73 1.38
N LEU A 65 9.70 -10.89 1.74
CA LEU A 65 10.82 -11.00 2.69
C LEU A 65 12.11 -10.40 2.14
N ASP A 66 13.01 -9.96 3.01
CA ASP A 66 14.39 -9.69 2.62
C ASP A 66 15.07 -10.97 2.07
N PRO A 67 15.93 -10.85 1.04
CA PRO A 67 16.47 -9.61 0.44
C PRO A 67 15.59 -9.01 -0.68
N LYS A 68 14.35 -9.48 -0.85
CA LYS A 68 13.45 -9.04 -1.92
C LYS A 68 12.32 -8.13 -1.41
N ALA A 69 12.48 -7.52 -0.24
CA ALA A 69 11.48 -6.59 0.29
C ALA A 69 11.29 -5.38 -0.63
N GLN A 70 10.04 -4.91 -0.71
CA GLN A 70 9.63 -3.80 -1.57
C GLN A 70 9.11 -2.63 -0.76
N THR A 71 9.59 -1.43 -1.08
CA THR A 71 8.84 -0.19 -0.86
C THR A 71 7.83 -0.05 -1.99
N LYS A 72 6.61 0.39 -1.67
CA LYS A 72 5.53 0.59 -2.63
C LYS A 72 5.10 2.05 -2.62
N LEU A 73 4.95 2.66 -3.79
CA LEU A 73 4.23 3.93 -3.96
C LEU A 73 2.92 3.63 -4.70
N VAL A 74 1.80 3.75 -3.99
CA VAL A 74 0.49 3.24 -4.41
C VAL A 74 -0.46 4.39 -4.71
N ARG A 75 -1.21 4.31 -5.82
CA ARG A 75 -2.27 5.27 -6.15
C ARG A 75 -3.43 4.62 -6.88
N CYS A 76 -4.62 5.18 -6.71
CA CYS A 76 -5.80 4.80 -7.47
C CYS A 76 -5.97 5.71 -8.70
N THR A 77 -6.13 5.13 -9.88
CA THR A 77 -6.26 5.88 -11.14
C THR A 77 -7.66 5.84 -11.75
N ARG A 78 -8.49 4.90 -11.29
CA ARG A 78 -9.91 4.82 -11.62
C ARG A 78 -10.67 4.30 -10.40
N GLY A 79 -11.80 4.94 -10.07
CA GLY A 79 -12.59 4.59 -8.90
C GLY A 79 -11.95 5.04 -7.58
N ALA A 80 -12.21 4.28 -6.51
CA ALA A 80 -11.65 4.53 -5.17
C ALA A 80 -11.31 3.23 -4.44
N ILE A 81 -10.28 3.29 -3.60
CA ILE A 81 -9.85 2.23 -2.68
C ILE A 81 -9.69 2.77 -1.27
N TYR A 82 -9.85 1.90 -0.28
CA TYR A 82 -9.31 2.06 1.05
C TYR A 82 -7.99 1.30 1.13
N ASP A 83 -6.88 2.04 1.13
CA ASP A 83 -5.52 1.53 1.11
C ASP A 83 -4.98 1.46 2.55
N VAL A 84 -4.34 0.34 2.90
CA VAL A 84 -3.92 0.03 4.27
C VAL A 84 -2.46 -0.43 4.30
N ALA A 85 -1.71 0.12 5.25
CA ALA A 85 -0.38 -0.35 5.63
C ALA A 85 -0.40 -0.86 7.08
N VAL A 86 0.32 -1.96 7.33
CA VAL A 86 0.47 -2.58 8.67
C VAL A 86 1.95 -2.72 8.97
N ASP A 87 2.36 -2.24 10.14
CA ASP A 87 3.74 -2.39 10.60
C ASP A 87 4.01 -3.82 11.08
N ILE A 88 4.86 -4.53 10.35
CA ILE A 88 5.25 -5.90 10.68
C ILE A 88 6.70 -5.99 11.15
N ARG A 89 7.35 -4.88 11.49
CA ARG A 89 8.75 -4.87 11.95
C ARG A 89 8.83 -5.27 13.42
N LYS A 90 9.40 -6.43 13.71
CA LYS A 90 9.52 -6.94 15.09
C LYS A 90 10.28 -5.95 15.97
N GLY A 91 9.73 -5.61 17.13
CA GLY A 91 10.30 -4.62 18.05
C GLY A 91 9.92 -3.17 17.77
N SER A 92 9.18 -2.89 16.69
CA SER A 92 8.65 -1.54 16.43
C SER A 92 7.69 -1.09 17.54
N PRO A 93 7.74 0.18 17.98
CA PRO A 93 6.72 0.78 18.86
C PRO A 93 5.30 0.70 18.27
N THR A 94 5.19 0.62 16.94
CA THR A 94 3.93 0.49 16.21
C THR A 94 3.69 -0.91 15.64
N TYR A 95 4.42 -1.94 16.10
CA TYR A 95 4.24 -3.32 15.62
C TYR A 95 2.78 -3.79 15.75
N GLY A 96 2.23 -4.34 14.66
CA GLY A 96 0.83 -4.77 14.56
C GLY A 96 -0.18 -3.63 14.38
N GLN A 97 0.24 -2.36 14.49
CA GLN A 97 -0.63 -1.23 14.21
C GLN A 97 -0.76 -0.99 12.70
N TRP A 98 -1.88 -0.41 12.30
CA TRP A 98 -2.22 -0.17 10.90
C TRP A 98 -2.66 1.28 10.66
N PHE A 99 -2.43 1.78 9.45
CA PHE A 99 -2.93 3.06 8.95
C PHE A 99 -3.74 2.82 7.67
N GLY A 100 -4.89 3.48 7.55
CA GLY A 100 -5.77 3.37 6.39
C GLY A 100 -6.17 4.74 5.83
N ILE A 101 -6.27 4.84 4.50
CA ILE A 101 -6.64 6.07 3.80
C ILE A 101 -7.45 5.75 2.54
N GLU A 102 -8.39 6.63 2.18
CA GLU A 102 -9.00 6.57 0.85
C GLU A 102 -8.04 7.13 -0.21
N LEU A 103 -7.73 6.32 -1.23
CA LEU A 103 -7.07 6.77 -2.46
C LEU A 103 -8.06 6.68 -3.61
N SER A 104 -8.21 7.76 -4.39
CA SER A 104 -9.16 7.79 -5.50
C SER A 104 -8.63 8.56 -6.70
N ALA A 105 -9.23 8.29 -7.86
CA ALA A 105 -8.96 9.05 -9.08
C ALA A 105 -9.26 10.55 -8.91
N GLU A 106 -10.18 10.88 -7.99
CA GLU A 106 -10.55 12.26 -7.65
C GLU A 106 -9.48 12.92 -6.77
N ASN A 107 -9.15 12.31 -5.62
CA ASN A 107 -8.25 12.91 -4.64
C ASN A 107 -6.76 12.86 -5.05
N LYS A 108 -6.39 11.95 -5.96
CA LYS A 108 -5.05 11.79 -6.56
C LYS A 108 -3.92 11.59 -5.54
N LYS A 109 -4.27 11.25 -4.31
CA LYS A 109 -3.31 10.96 -3.25
C LYS A 109 -2.59 9.66 -3.56
N GLN A 110 -1.41 9.52 -2.96
CA GLN A 110 -0.63 8.30 -3.02
C GLN A 110 -0.23 7.91 -1.59
N LEU A 111 -0.08 6.61 -1.35
CA LEU A 111 0.50 6.09 -0.11
C LEU A 111 1.88 5.52 -0.43
N LEU A 112 2.90 5.99 0.27
CA LEU A 112 4.21 5.36 0.29
C LEU A 112 4.25 4.38 1.46
N VAL A 113 4.50 3.11 1.16
CA VAL A 113 4.57 2.01 2.12
C VAL A 113 5.99 1.41 2.07
N PRO A 114 6.85 1.66 3.07
CA PRO A 114 8.22 1.15 3.09
C PRO A 114 8.32 -0.37 3.20
N LYS A 115 9.53 -0.89 2.95
CA LYS A 115 9.92 -2.25 3.35
C LYS A 115 9.64 -2.48 4.84
N GLY A 116 9.30 -3.71 5.20
CA GLY A 116 8.91 -4.04 6.57
C GLY A 116 7.45 -3.74 6.92
N PHE A 117 6.65 -3.31 5.96
CA PHE A 117 5.20 -3.16 6.11
C PHE A 117 4.45 -4.16 5.23
N ALA A 118 3.34 -4.69 5.74
CA ALA A 118 2.37 -5.40 4.91
C ALA A 118 1.34 -4.41 4.35
N HIS A 119 0.93 -4.62 3.10
CA HIS A 119 0.05 -3.70 2.38
C HIS A 119 -1.20 -4.42 1.85
N ALA A 120 -2.36 -3.78 1.96
CA ALA A 120 -3.60 -4.23 1.35
C ALA A 120 -4.42 -3.06 0.85
N PHE A 121 -5.40 -3.34 0.00
CA PHE A 121 -6.47 -2.38 -0.25
C PHE A 121 -7.81 -3.08 -0.47
N MET A 122 -8.90 -2.35 -0.19
CA MET A 122 -10.27 -2.73 -0.51
C MET A 122 -10.85 -1.73 -1.51
N THR A 123 -11.45 -2.22 -2.59
CA THR A 123 -12.18 -1.39 -3.56
C THR A 123 -13.47 -0.83 -2.98
N LEU A 124 -13.68 0.48 -3.12
CA LEU A 124 -14.87 1.19 -2.61
C LEU A 124 -15.94 1.43 -3.67
N THR A 125 -15.54 1.32 -4.94
CA THR A 125 -16.40 1.39 -6.13
C THR A 125 -16.17 0.16 -7.01
N ASP A 126 -17.03 -0.03 -8.01
CA ASP A 126 -16.75 -0.95 -9.12
C ASP A 126 -15.68 -0.36 -10.05
N ASP A 127 -15.14 -1.21 -10.92
CA ASP A 127 -14.17 -0.88 -11.96
C ASP A 127 -12.98 -0.03 -11.48
N VAL A 128 -12.25 -0.56 -10.51
CA VAL A 128 -11.13 0.15 -9.89
C VAL A 128 -9.80 -0.22 -10.54
N GLU A 129 -8.99 0.80 -10.83
CA GLU A 129 -7.59 0.62 -11.23
C GLU A 129 -6.64 1.19 -10.17
N VAL A 130 -5.63 0.40 -9.82
CA VAL A 130 -4.58 0.77 -8.88
C VAL A 130 -3.23 0.61 -9.54
N GLN A 131 -2.35 1.60 -9.37
CA GLN A 131 -0.97 1.58 -9.84
C GLN A 131 -0.01 1.55 -8.66
N TYR A 132 1.10 0.83 -8.83
CA TYR A 132 2.15 0.69 -7.83
C TYR A 132 3.51 0.87 -8.50
N LYS A 133 4.35 1.72 -7.92
CA LYS A 133 5.80 1.69 -8.17
C LYS A 133 6.48 0.93 -7.06
N VAL A 134 7.42 0.06 -7.39
CA VAL A 134 8.19 -0.72 -6.40
C VAL A 134 9.69 -0.65 -6.66
N ASP A 135 10.48 -0.69 -5.59
CA ASP A 135 11.94 -0.51 -5.60
C ASP A 135 12.73 -1.84 -5.65
N GLU A 136 12.04 -2.96 -5.83
CA GLU A 136 12.62 -4.29 -6.06
C GLU A 136 11.64 -5.14 -6.89
N LEU A 137 12.16 -6.12 -7.62
CA LEU A 137 11.38 -6.99 -8.49
C LEU A 137 10.51 -7.96 -7.69
N TYR A 138 9.42 -8.41 -8.32
CA TYR A 138 8.59 -9.46 -7.77
C TYR A 138 9.37 -10.78 -7.63
N SER A 139 9.24 -11.43 -6.47
CA SER A 139 9.85 -12.72 -6.16
C SER A 139 8.82 -13.65 -5.53
N PRO A 140 8.28 -14.63 -6.28
CA PRO A 140 7.32 -15.60 -5.74
C PRO A 140 7.83 -16.34 -4.51
N GLU A 141 9.14 -16.60 -4.43
CA GLU A 141 9.76 -17.32 -3.32
C GLU A 141 9.76 -16.51 -2.01
N ASN A 142 9.80 -15.17 -2.12
CA ASN A 142 9.81 -14.27 -0.97
C ASN A 142 8.44 -13.65 -0.67
N ASP A 143 7.48 -13.81 -1.58
CA ASP A 143 6.11 -13.33 -1.42
C ASP A 143 5.42 -14.03 -0.23
N ARG A 144 4.83 -13.21 0.64
CA ARG A 144 4.15 -13.63 1.86
C ARG A 144 2.88 -12.80 2.05
N GLY A 145 2.00 -13.30 2.91
CA GLY A 145 0.83 -12.55 3.28
C GLY A 145 0.40 -12.79 4.71
N ILE A 146 -0.49 -11.90 5.16
CA ILE A 146 -1.21 -12.01 6.43
C ILE A 146 -2.70 -11.91 6.11
N ILE A 147 -3.52 -12.66 6.84
CA ILE A 147 -4.97 -12.64 6.67
C ILE A 147 -5.51 -11.21 6.88
N TRP A 148 -6.39 -10.78 5.99
CA TRP A 148 -6.93 -9.41 5.97
C TRP A 148 -7.73 -9.02 7.23
N ASN A 149 -8.26 -10.01 7.94
CA ASN A 149 -9.09 -9.86 9.15
C ASN A 149 -8.40 -10.42 10.40
N ASP A 150 -7.07 -10.34 10.46
CA ASP A 150 -6.32 -10.74 11.65
C ASP A 150 -6.82 -9.97 12.89
N PRO A 151 -7.27 -10.66 13.96
CA PRO A 151 -7.85 -10.03 15.14
C PRO A 151 -6.82 -9.27 15.99
N ASP A 152 -5.54 -9.61 15.89
CA ASP A 152 -4.46 -8.93 16.62
C ASP A 152 -4.08 -7.60 15.92
N ILE A 153 -4.23 -7.53 14.58
CA ILE A 153 -4.09 -6.26 13.82
C ILE A 153 -5.36 -5.42 13.94
N GLY A 154 -6.53 -6.03 13.77
CA GLY A 154 -7.84 -5.37 13.94
C GLY A 154 -8.09 -4.23 12.95
N ILE A 155 -7.88 -4.46 11.65
CA ILE A 155 -8.17 -3.45 10.61
C ILE A 155 -9.68 -3.21 10.53
N GLU A 156 -10.07 -1.94 10.64
CA GLU A 156 -11.45 -1.49 10.45
C GLU A 156 -11.72 -1.23 8.97
N TRP A 157 -12.18 -2.26 8.27
CA TRP A 157 -12.54 -2.14 6.85
C TRP A 157 -13.85 -1.36 6.68
N PRO A 158 -13.91 -0.38 5.75
CA PRO A 158 -15.02 0.58 5.70
C PRO A 158 -16.32 -0.01 5.13
N LEU A 159 -16.27 -1.18 4.51
CA LEU A 159 -17.45 -1.88 4.00
C LEU A 159 -17.80 -3.01 4.95
N GLY A 160 -19.01 -2.97 5.54
CA GLY A 160 -19.56 -4.05 6.38
C GLY A 160 -20.00 -5.28 5.58
N ILE A 161 -19.20 -5.70 4.60
CA ILE A 161 -19.45 -6.82 3.70
C ILE A 161 -18.35 -7.85 3.81
N THR A 162 -18.63 -9.08 3.39
CA THR A 162 -17.58 -10.08 3.14
C THR A 162 -16.81 -9.68 1.87
N PRO A 163 -15.49 -9.47 1.95
CA PRO A 163 -14.71 -9.06 0.79
C PRO A 163 -14.62 -10.18 -0.25
N VAL A 164 -14.43 -9.80 -1.51
CA VAL A 164 -14.04 -10.72 -2.58
C VAL A 164 -12.51 -10.87 -2.53
N LEU A 165 -12.04 -12.10 -2.31
CA LEU A 165 -10.62 -12.42 -2.08
C LEU A 165 -10.10 -13.38 -3.15
N SER A 166 -8.78 -13.46 -3.25
CA SER A 166 -8.12 -14.57 -3.93
C SER A 166 -8.00 -15.78 -3.00
N GLU A 167 -7.87 -16.99 -3.55
CA GLU A 167 -7.62 -18.18 -2.72
C GLU A 167 -6.35 -18.04 -1.85
N LYS A 168 -5.34 -17.33 -2.34
CA LYS A 168 -4.11 -17.06 -1.59
C LYS A 168 -4.41 -16.21 -0.36
N ASP A 169 -5.22 -15.17 -0.51
CA ASP A 169 -5.55 -14.24 0.56
C ASP A 169 -6.51 -14.84 1.58
N GLU A 170 -7.40 -15.73 1.15
CA GLU A 170 -8.26 -16.51 2.06
C GLU A 170 -7.47 -17.46 2.97
N LYS A 171 -6.34 -17.97 2.49
CA LYS A 171 -5.51 -18.97 3.17
C LYS A 171 -4.29 -18.35 3.87
N ALA A 172 -4.17 -17.02 3.88
CA ALA A 172 -3.04 -16.34 4.49
C ALA A 172 -3.01 -16.59 6.02
N PRO A 173 -1.83 -16.69 6.64
CA PRO A 173 -1.70 -16.91 8.08
C PRO A 173 -2.06 -15.67 8.91
N LEU A 174 -2.31 -15.88 10.20
CA LEU A 174 -2.31 -14.80 11.19
C LEU A 174 -0.91 -14.19 11.32
N LEU A 175 -0.80 -12.91 11.70
CA LEU A 175 0.46 -12.19 11.90
C LEU A 175 1.43 -12.97 12.80
N LYS A 176 0.93 -13.50 13.91
CA LYS A 176 1.73 -14.29 14.87
C LYS A 176 2.33 -15.58 14.28
N ASN A 177 1.75 -16.08 13.20
CA ASN A 177 2.17 -17.31 12.50
C ASN A 177 2.84 -17.01 11.15
N ALA A 178 2.88 -15.74 10.74
CA ALA A 178 3.38 -15.35 9.44
C ALA A 178 4.90 -15.40 9.41
N ASP A 179 5.46 -15.95 8.34
CA ASP A 179 6.90 -15.91 8.07
C ASP A 179 7.33 -14.48 7.81
N ASN A 180 8.21 -13.95 8.64
CA ASN A 180 8.57 -12.53 8.67
C ASN A 180 9.98 -12.35 9.25
N ASN A 181 10.87 -11.73 8.48
CA ASN A 181 12.26 -11.48 8.85
C ASN A 181 12.58 -10.01 9.15
N PHE A 182 11.57 -9.13 9.24
CA PHE A 182 11.79 -7.71 9.52
C PHE A 182 11.96 -7.43 11.01
N THR A 183 13.00 -6.66 11.34
CA THR A 183 13.27 -6.16 12.68
C THR A 183 13.36 -4.64 12.64
N TYR A 184 12.78 -3.96 13.63
CA TYR A 184 12.81 -2.51 13.71
C TYR A 184 14.19 -2.00 14.18
N GLY A 185 14.69 -0.94 13.54
CA GLY A 185 15.97 -0.30 13.89
C GLY A 185 17.22 -1.04 13.40
N VAL A 186 17.08 -1.99 12.48
CA VAL A 186 18.18 -2.74 11.84
C VAL A 186 18.31 -2.34 10.38
#